data_AF-A0AAW0CLH2-F1
#
_entry.id   AF-A0AAW0CLH2-F1
#
_cell.length_a   1.000
_cell.length_b   1.000
_cell.length_c   1.000
_cell.angle_alpha   90.00
_cell.angle_beta   90.00
_cell.angle_gamma   90.00
#
_symmetry.space_group_name_H-M   'P 1'
#
loop_
_entity.id
_entity.type
_entity.pdbx_description
1 polymer ?
#
loop_
_entity_poly.entity_id
_entity_poly.type
_entity_poly.pdbx_seq_one_letter_code
_entity_poly.pdbx_strand_id
1 'polypeptide(L)'
;MPVDTNLNPYGVWVKGASNRLSRSPHENTNRGGGSNSRRLSSSSPQPSLYGALPYVYSNPLPIPDRVTNTNTSVTPAPQPGNLTTFCLTSPSPYAHTTSVLNVLNCSVLDARNSHVHYTISTDNSLAGYTVFKSALEKISVGLIEWGKGKTSVEVRGAVPKQETKAWLRVSRDQTYRTMTVRGFQYVWSPDNQYINLSSAASPTPTFLGRISRGDETVVIELTPDAVQLGLQDASIVAAVLLLCGQRID
;
A
#
# COMPACT_ATOMS: atom_id res chain seq x y z
N MET A 1 -5.01 -39.25 -0.75
CA MET A 1 -5.64 -38.22 -1.61
C MET A 1 -4.69 -37.03 -1.64
N PRO A 2 -4.16 -36.62 -2.79
CA PRO A 2 -3.25 -35.49 -2.83
C PRO A 2 -4.07 -34.19 -2.74
N VAL A 3 -3.62 -33.29 -1.87
CA VAL A 3 -4.14 -31.93 -1.74
C VAL A 3 -3.37 -31.09 -2.75
N ASP A 4 -4.06 -30.61 -3.78
CA ASP A 4 -3.51 -29.66 -4.74
C ASP A 4 -3.26 -28.31 -4.06
N THR A 5 -2.03 -28.08 -3.61
CA THR A 5 -1.51 -26.75 -3.26
C THR A 5 -0.79 -26.17 -4.46
N ASN A 6 -1.54 -25.56 -5.39
CA ASN A 6 -0.96 -24.71 -6.42
C ASN A 6 -1.99 -23.66 -6.87
N LEU A 7 -2.11 -22.58 -6.09
CA LEU A 7 -2.66 -21.32 -6.57
C LEU A 7 -1.57 -20.27 -6.46
N ASN A 8 -0.95 -20.03 -7.61
CA ASN A 8 0.02 -18.98 -7.87
C ASN A 8 -0.68 -17.60 -7.82
N PRO A 9 -0.37 -16.69 -6.87
CA PRO A 9 -1.01 -15.37 -6.79
C PRO A 9 -0.30 -14.28 -7.63
N TYR A 10 0.75 -14.60 -8.39
CA TYR A 10 1.68 -13.62 -9.00
C TYR A 10 1.21 -13.00 -10.33
N GLY A 11 -0.08 -12.71 -10.47
CA GLY A 11 -0.72 -12.71 -11.78
C GLY A 11 -1.26 -11.41 -12.40
N VAL A 12 -0.98 -10.18 -11.94
CA VAL A 12 -1.47 -8.98 -12.68
C VAL A 12 -0.59 -7.73 -12.50
N TRP A 13 0.55 -7.65 -13.20
CA TRP A 13 1.17 -6.37 -13.62
C TRP A 13 1.97 -6.55 -14.91
N VAL A 14 1.35 -7.08 -15.98
CA VAL A 14 1.86 -6.91 -17.36
C VAL A 14 0.67 -6.86 -18.32
N LYS A 15 0.37 -5.67 -18.85
CA LYS A 15 -0.28 -5.33 -20.15
C LYS A 15 -0.80 -3.90 -20.05
N GLY A 16 -0.43 -2.92 -20.87
CA GLY A 16 0.50 -2.87 -21.98
C GLY A 16 0.58 -1.41 -22.42
N ALA A 17 1.76 -0.80 -22.37
CA ALA A 17 2.02 0.42 -23.11
C ALA A 17 2.29 0.00 -24.56
N SER A 18 1.28 0.12 -25.41
CA SER A 18 1.48 0.12 -26.86
C SER A 18 0.71 1.28 -27.43
N ASN A 19 1.48 2.24 -27.93
CA ASN A 19 1.04 3.34 -28.78
C ASN A 19 0.06 2.83 -29.85
N ARG A 20 -1.14 3.42 -29.91
CA ARG A 20 -1.85 3.58 -31.19
C ARG A 20 -2.57 4.91 -31.25
N LEU A 21 -2.17 5.63 -32.28
CA LEU A 21 -2.67 6.91 -32.73
C LEU A 21 -4.15 6.85 -33.12
N SER A 22 -4.75 8.03 -33.02
CA SER A 22 -6.06 8.50 -33.46
C SER A 22 -6.71 7.81 -34.67
N ARG A 23 -8.03 7.61 -34.58
CA ARG A 23 -9.03 8.01 -35.59
C ARG A 23 -10.46 7.70 -35.11
N SER A 24 -11.37 8.63 -35.42
CA SER A 24 -12.84 8.54 -35.43
C SER A 24 -13.32 9.53 -36.52
N PRO A 25 -14.58 9.55 -37.03
CA PRO A 25 -15.72 8.63 -36.86
C PRO A 25 -16.33 8.15 -38.20
N HIS A 26 -17.27 7.20 -38.17
CA HIS A 26 -18.40 7.20 -39.12
C HIS A 26 -19.65 6.57 -38.48
N GLU A 27 -20.78 7.25 -38.68
CA GLU A 27 -22.15 6.84 -38.36
C GLU A 27 -22.56 5.55 -39.06
N ASN A 28 -23.41 4.76 -38.39
CA ASN A 28 -24.62 4.27 -39.06
C ASN A 28 -25.73 3.88 -38.07
N THR A 29 -26.95 4.22 -38.44
CA THR A 29 -28.21 3.90 -37.77
C THR A 29 -28.73 2.54 -38.20
N ASN A 30 -29.30 1.73 -37.30
CA ASN A 30 -30.60 1.09 -37.56
C ASN A 30 -31.26 0.42 -36.33
N ARG A 31 -32.59 0.38 -36.39
CA ARG A 31 -33.57 -0.16 -35.43
C ARG A 31 -33.66 -1.70 -35.46
N GLY A 32 -34.11 -2.29 -34.35
CA GLY A 32 -35.02 -3.45 -34.37
C GLY A 32 -34.83 -4.53 -33.31
N GLY A 33 -35.91 -4.83 -32.57
CA GLY A 33 -36.30 -6.19 -32.18
C GLY A 33 -35.64 -6.79 -30.94
N GLY A 34 -36.43 -7.02 -29.89
CA GLY A 34 -35.97 -7.55 -28.61
C GLY A 34 -35.75 -9.06 -28.56
N SER A 35 -35.24 -9.52 -27.40
CA SER A 35 -35.58 -10.77 -26.72
C SER A 35 -34.76 -10.90 -25.44
N ASN A 36 -35.46 -11.23 -24.36
CA ASN A 36 -34.88 -11.55 -23.05
C ASN A 36 -33.93 -12.75 -23.15
N SER A 37 -32.71 -12.58 -22.66
CA SER A 37 -31.85 -13.70 -22.25
C SER A 37 -31.07 -13.29 -21.01
N ARG A 38 -31.49 -13.87 -19.87
CA ARG A 38 -30.77 -13.84 -18.60
C ARG A 38 -29.41 -14.50 -18.81
N ARG A 39 -28.37 -13.71 -19.02
CA ARG A 39 -26.98 -14.17 -18.85
C ARG A 39 -26.62 -14.04 -17.37
N LEU A 40 -26.50 -15.16 -16.70
CA LEU A 40 -25.77 -15.28 -15.44
C LEU A 40 -24.29 -15.00 -15.74
N SER A 41 -23.88 -13.75 -15.61
CA SER A 41 -22.46 -13.39 -15.62
C SER A 41 -21.89 -13.73 -14.23
N SER A 42 -21.21 -14.86 -14.13
CA SER A 42 -20.31 -15.16 -13.03
C SER A 42 -19.10 -14.21 -13.12
N SER A 43 -19.25 -12.99 -12.61
CA SER A 43 -18.14 -12.07 -12.42
C SER A 43 -17.38 -12.51 -11.18
N SER A 44 -16.28 -13.23 -11.37
CA SER A 44 -15.33 -13.53 -10.32
C SER A 44 -14.86 -12.20 -9.68
N PRO A 45 -14.97 -12.04 -8.35
CA PRO A 45 -14.59 -10.80 -7.68
C PRO A 45 -13.08 -10.58 -7.76
N GLN A 46 -12.66 -9.39 -8.23
CA GLN A 46 -11.24 -9.05 -8.36
C GLN A 46 -10.60 -8.79 -6.97
N PRO A 47 -9.40 -9.33 -6.69
CA PRO A 47 -8.65 -9.09 -5.45
C PRO A 47 -8.09 -7.66 -5.39
N SER A 48 -7.57 -7.26 -4.22
CA SER A 48 -6.95 -5.94 -4.08
C SER A 48 -5.72 -5.81 -4.99
N LEU A 49 -5.67 -4.68 -5.70
CA LEU A 49 -4.76 -4.42 -6.80
C LEU A 49 -3.25 -4.45 -6.40
N TYR A 50 -2.93 -4.31 -5.11
CA TYR A 50 -1.55 -4.08 -4.63
C TYR A 50 -0.90 -5.28 -3.92
N GLY A 51 -1.46 -6.48 -4.08
CA GLY A 51 -1.07 -7.69 -3.32
C GLY A 51 0.37 -8.20 -3.45
N ALA A 52 1.24 -7.67 -4.32
CA ALA A 52 2.66 -8.05 -4.36
C ALA A 52 3.52 -6.98 -5.04
N LEU A 53 4.41 -6.33 -4.28
CA LEU A 53 5.56 -5.62 -4.86
C LEU A 53 6.62 -6.65 -5.29
N PRO A 54 7.38 -6.41 -6.38
CA PRO A 54 8.43 -7.32 -6.82
C PRO A 54 9.54 -7.44 -5.74
N TYR A 55 9.92 -8.69 -5.45
CA TYR A 55 10.91 -9.07 -4.43
C TYR A 55 12.30 -8.48 -4.69
N VAL A 56 13.03 -8.16 -3.61
CA VAL A 56 14.48 -7.91 -3.65
C VAL A 56 15.16 -8.88 -2.70
N TYR A 57 16.05 -9.71 -3.24
CA TYR A 57 17.07 -10.41 -2.47
C TYR A 57 18.13 -9.37 -2.09
N SER A 58 17.97 -8.71 -0.95
CA SER A 58 18.94 -7.70 -0.49
C SER A 58 19.95 -8.34 0.46
N ASN A 59 21.16 -8.62 -0.03
CA ASN A 59 22.33 -8.62 0.84
C ASN A 59 22.45 -7.21 1.47
N PRO A 60 22.77 -7.08 2.77
CA PRO A 60 23.06 -5.79 3.36
C PRO A 60 24.26 -5.17 2.64
N LEU A 61 24.08 -4.00 2.05
CA LEU A 61 25.14 -3.30 1.34
C LEU A 61 26.29 -2.96 2.32
N PRO A 62 27.55 -3.18 1.93
CA PRO A 62 28.70 -2.64 2.65
C PRO A 62 28.69 -1.10 2.55
N ILE A 63 29.09 -0.45 3.64
CA ILE A 63 29.34 0.99 3.72
C ILE A 63 30.35 1.38 2.61
N PRO A 64 30.08 2.41 1.78
CA PRO A 64 31.01 2.78 0.71
C PRO A 64 32.18 3.59 1.26
N ASP A 65 33.36 2.98 1.30
CA ASP A 65 34.63 3.71 1.26
C ASP A 65 34.90 4.23 -0.16
N ARG A 66 35.02 5.55 -0.24
CA ARG A 66 35.87 6.35 -1.14
C ARG A 66 35.90 6.04 -2.66
N VAL A 67 35.27 6.96 -3.40
CA VAL A 67 35.65 7.57 -4.70
C VAL A 67 36.21 6.65 -5.81
N THR A 68 35.43 6.45 -6.87
CA THR A 68 35.95 6.51 -8.25
C THR A 68 34.84 6.93 -9.23
N ASN A 69 35.12 7.99 -9.99
CA ASN A 69 34.25 8.58 -11.00
C ASN A 69 34.16 7.69 -12.25
N THR A 70 32.94 7.39 -12.69
CA THR A 70 32.62 7.20 -14.12
C THR A 70 31.21 7.70 -14.43
N ASN A 71 31.15 8.68 -15.33
CA ASN A 71 29.95 9.30 -15.88
C ASN A 71 29.06 8.29 -16.60
N THR A 72 27.84 8.09 -16.09
CA THR A 72 26.66 7.77 -16.91
C THR A 72 25.44 8.36 -16.22
N SER A 73 24.80 9.30 -16.90
CA SER A 73 23.65 10.07 -16.43
C SER A 73 22.38 9.22 -16.40
N VAL A 74 22.08 8.65 -15.23
CA VAL A 74 20.71 8.36 -14.82
C VAL A 74 20.46 9.26 -13.63
N THR A 75 19.64 10.30 -13.79
CA THR A 75 19.28 11.22 -12.71
C THR A 75 18.61 10.40 -11.60
N PRO A 76 19.24 10.19 -10.43
CA PRO A 76 18.56 9.55 -9.32
C PRO A 76 17.45 10.51 -8.91
N ALA A 77 16.24 9.99 -8.66
CA ALA A 77 15.21 10.77 -7.98
C ALA A 77 15.85 11.42 -6.73
N PRO A 78 15.60 12.71 -6.45
CA PRO A 78 16.24 13.40 -5.35
C PRO A 78 15.99 12.60 -4.07
N GLN A 79 17.02 11.96 -3.53
CA GLN A 79 16.91 11.32 -2.24
C GLN A 79 16.87 12.43 -1.20
N PRO A 80 15.74 12.63 -0.50
CA PRO A 80 15.70 13.58 0.59
C PRO A 80 16.66 13.04 1.66
N GLY A 81 17.73 13.77 1.94
CA GLY A 81 18.54 13.50 3.13
C GLY A 81 17.62 13.61 4.34
N ASN A 82 17.61 12.58 5.19
CA ASN A 82 16.84 12.46 6.44
C ASN A 82 15.38 11.96 6.30
N LEU A 83 15.20 10.72 5.86
CA LEU A 83 13.91 10.04 5.95
C LEU A 83 13.70 9.42 7.34
N THR A 84 12.53 9.65 7.93
CA THR A 84 12.07 8.90 9.10
C THR A 84 11.64 7.52 8.64
N THR A 85 12.30 6.48 9.16
CA THR A 85 12.10 5.10 8.72
C THR A 85 11.39 4.27 9.79
N PHE A 86 10.37 3.53 9.37
CA PHE A 86 9.63 2.57 10.16
C PHE A 86 9.69 1.19 9.52
N CYS A 87 9.89 0.16 10.33
CA CYS A 87 9.98 -1.23 9.89
C CYS A 87 8.82 -2.04 10.47
N LEU A 88 8.01 -2.65 9.61
CA LEU A 88 6.97 -3.61 9.99
C LEU A 88 7.57 -5.01 10.00
N THR A 89 7.62 -5.64 11.16
CA THR A 89 8.18 -6.99 11.35
C THR A 89 7.20 -7.90 12.08
N SER A 90 7.37 -9.21 11.98
CA SER A 90 6.55 -10.17 12.72
C SER A 90 6.62 -9.94 14.25
N PRO A 91 5.58 -10.33 15.04
CA PRO A 91 5.48 -9.98 16.46
C PRO A 91 6.47 -10.67 17.41
N SER A 92 7.47 -11.41 16.93
CA SER A 92 8.44 -12.10 17.78
C SER A 92 9.81 -12.20 17.11
N PRO A 93 10.89 -11.71 17.74
CA PRO A 93 12.26 -11.98 17.29
C PRO A 93 12.76 -13.37 17.67
N TYR A 94 11.98 -14.19 18.40
CA TYR A 94 12.41 -15.47 18.97
C TYR A 94 11.80 -16.72 18.30
N ALA A 95 11.00 -16.57 17.26
CA ALA A 95 10.49 -17.71 16.51
C ALA A 95 11.53 -18.14 15.46
N HIS A 96 12.27 -19.23 15.74
CA HIS A 96 13.21 -19.91 14.84
C HIS A 96 12.57 -20.52 13.57
N THR A 97 11.38 -20.06 13.19
CA THR A 97 10.65 -20.48 11.99
C THR A 97 10.48 -19.26 11.10
N THR A 98 10.92 -19.37 9.85
CA THR A 98 10.74 -18.39 8.76
C THR A 98 9.29 -17.91 8.76
N SER A 99 9.05 -16.78 9.43
CA SER A 99 7.70 -16.30 9.71
C SER A 99 7.33 -15.35 8.61
N VAL A 100 6.49 -15.79 7.68
CA VAL A 100 5.93 -14.94 6.64
C VAL A 100 5.30 -13.71 7.29
N LEU A 101 5.78 -12.51 6.94
CA LEU A 101 5.28 -11.26 7.51
C LEU A 101 3.77 -11.14 7.29
N ASN A 102 3.03 -11.05 8.39
CA ASN A 102 1.62 -10.71 8.39
C ASN A 102 1.44 -9.26 8.84
N VAL A 103 1.25 -8.33 7.89
CA VAL A 103 1.09 -6.88 8.20
C VAL A 103 -0.15 -6.56 9.05
N LEU A 104 -1.06 -7.53 9.22
CA LEU A 104 -2.23 -7.42 10.09
C LEU A 104 -1.95 -7.83 11.54
N ASN A 105 -0.82 -8.49 11.78
CA ASN A 105 -0.33 -8.93 13.08
C ASN A 105 1.19 -8.73 13.12
N CYS A 106 1.63 -7.51 13.33
CA CYS A 106 3.04 -7.12 13.26
C CYS A 106 3.38 -6.02 14.27
N SER A 107 4.68 -5.81 14.49
CA SER A 107 5.22 -4.67 15.24
C SER A 107 5.80 -3.66 14.26
N VAL A 108 5.64 -2.38 14.57
CA VAL A 108 6.28 -1.28 13.84
C VAL A 108 7.43 -0.77 14.69
N LEU A 109 8.65 -0.87 14.18
CA LEU A 109 9.87 -0.45 14.86
C LEU A 109 10.51 0.77 14.19
N ASP A 110 11.43 1.41 14.89
CA ASP A 110 12.33 2.41 14.32
C ASP A 110 13.30 1.80 13.29
N ALA A 111 14.03 2.66 12.58
CA ALA A 111 15.05 2.28 11.60
C ALA A 111 16.12 1.30 12.12
N ARG A 112 16.39 1.34 13.44
CA ARG A 112 17.42 0.51 14.10
C ARG A 112 16.83 -0.75 14.73
N ASN A 113 15.54 -1.01 14.52
CA ASN A 113 14.79 -2.09 15.15
C ASN A 113 14.93 -2.12 16.68
N SER A 114 15.18 -0.96 17.30
CA SER A 114 15.51 -0.87 18.73
C SER A 114 14.29 -0.53 19.59
N HIS A 115 13.34 0.23 19.05
CA HIS A 115 12.13 0.63 19.75
C HIS A 115 10.89 0.29 18.93
N VAL A 116 9.93 -0.37 19.59
CA VAL A 116 8.59 -0.58 19.03
C VAL A 116 7.81 0.73 19.19
N HIS A 117 7.31 1.27 18.08
CA HIS A 117 6.42 2.43 18.06
C HIS A 117 4.95 2.01 18.08
N TYR A 118 4.61 0.95 17.36
CA TYR A 118 3.23 0.47 17.28
C TYR A 118 3.16 -1.05 17.34
N THR A 119 2.06 -1.55 17.90
CA THR A 119 1.65 -2.95 17.75
C THR A 119 0.37 -2.97 16.92
N ILE A 120 0.39 -3.77 15.85
CA ILE A 120 -0.73 -3.96 14.95
C ILE A 120 -1.23 -5.39 15.19
N SER A 121 -2.48 -5.52 15.59
CA SER A 121 -3.08 -6.80 15.92
C SER A 121 -4.47 -6.91 15.34
N THR A 122 -4.75 -8.04 14.71
CA THR A 122 -6.09 -8.36 14.22
C THR A 122 -6.70 -9.40 15.14
N ASP A 123 -7.81 -9.02 15.76
CA ASP A 123 -8.55 -9.91 16.64
C ASP A 123 -9.69 -10.57 15.86
N ASN A 124 -9.52 -11.84 15.53
CA ASN A 124 -10.56 -12.63 14.86
C ASN A 124 -11.73 -12.98 15.79
N SER A 125 -11.57 -12.87 17.11
CA SER A 125 -12.63 -13.09 18.09
C SER A 125 -13.54 -11.86 18.26
N LEU A 126 -13.00 -10.66 18.02
CA LEU A 126 -13.73 -9.40 18.00
C LEU A 126 -14.03 -8.98 16.56
N ALA A 127 -15.12 -9.51 16.00
CA ALA A 127 -15.80 -9.04 14.77
C ALA A 127 -14.93 -8.62 13.55
N GLY A 128 -13.67 -9.07 13.45
CA GLY A 128 -12.77 -8.64 12.39
C GLY A 128 -12.30 -7.19 12.57
N TYR A 129 -11.69 -6.84 13.70
CA TYR A 129 -10.99 -5.55 13.84
C TYR A 129 -9.47 -5.71 13.76
N THR A 130 -8.81 -4.80 13.05
CA THR A 130 -7.36 -4.56 13.19
C THR A 130 -7.14 -3.27 13.96
N VAL A 131 -6.38 -3.35 15.06
CA VAL A 131 -6.10 -2.21 15.95
C VAL A 131 -4.64 -1.83 15.84
N PHE A 132 -4.38 -0.52 15.77
CA PHE A 132 -3.05 0.08 15.79
C PHE A 132 -2.86 0.72 17.15
N LYS A 133 -2.00 0.13 18.00
CA LYS A 133 -1.75 0.63 19.36
C LYS A 133 -0.38 1.29 19.44
N SER A 134 -0.33 2.52 19.93
CA SER A 134 0.93 3.19 20.27
C SER A 134 1.60 2.46 21.43
N ALA A 135 2.87 2.09 21.25
CA ALA A 135 3.66 1.44 22.30
C ALA A 135 4.01 2.41 23.43
N LEU A 136 4.14 3.70 23.14
CA LEU A 136 4.44 4.75 24.11
C LEU A 136 3.23 5.11 24.96
N GLU A 137 2.12 5.46 24.31
CA GLU A 137 0.92 5.99 24.97
C GLU A 137 -0.04 4.89 25.44
N LYS A 138 0.15 3.66 24.96
CA LYS A 138 -0.75 2.51 25.18
C LYS A 138 -2.20 2.76 24.75
N ILE A 139 -2.43 3.74 23.88
CA ILE A 139 -3.74 4.04 23.29
C ILE A 139 -3.85 3.54 21.85
N SER A 140 -5.08 3.32 21.40
CA SER A 140 -5.38 3.09 19.98
C SER A 140 -5.21 4.40 19.19
N VAL A 141 -4.38 4.36 18.15
CA VAL A 141 -4.16 5.46 17.20
C VAL A 141 -4.91 5.24 15.88
N GLY A 142 -5.34 4.01 15.61
CA GLY A 142 -6.05 3.67 14.39
C GLY A 142 -6.81 2.36 14.51
N LEU A 143 -7.85 2.23 13.69
CA LEU A 143 -8.73 1.08 13.67
C LEU A 143 -9.14 0.78 12.24
N ILE A 144 -9.12 -0.49 11.86
CA ILE A 144 -9.79 -1.00 10.68
C ILE A 144 -10.88 -1.97 11.14
N GLU A 145 -12.08 -1.77 10.64
CA GLU A 145 -13.23 -2.65 10.84
C GLU A 145 -13.49 -3.42 9.54
N TRP A 146 -13.28 -4.73 9.56
CA TRP A 146 -13.47 -5.63 8.44
C TRP A 146 -14.91 -6.15 8.42
N GLY A 147 -15.73 -5.61 7.51
CA GLY A 147 -17.10 -6.07 7.32
C GLY A 147 -17.27 -6.96 6.08
N LYS A 148 -18.32 -7.78 6.06
CA LYS A 148 -18.79 -8.47 4.86
C LYS A 148 -19.40 -7.45 3.87
N GLY A 149 -18.54 -6.76 3.14
CA GLY A 149 -18.90 -5.81 2.07
C GLY A 149 -18.64 -4.33 2.37
N LYS A 150 -18.31 -3.97 3.62
CA LYS A 150 -17.89 -2.62 3.98
C LYS A 150 -16.73 -2.67 4.96
N THR A 151 -15.56 -2.24 4.51
CA THR A 151 -14.39 -2.04 5.38
C THR A 151 -14.33 -0.58 5.78
N SER A 152 -14.31 -0.29 7.08
CA SER A 152 -14.19 1.08 7.59
C SER A 152 -12.84 1.30 8.24
N VAL A 153 -12.38 2.54 8.22
CA VAL A 153 -11.07 2.94 8.75
C VAL A 153 -11.20 4.22 9.56
N GLU A 154 -10.41 4.30 10.63
CA GLU A 154 -10.27 5.47 11.48
C GLU A 154 -8.79 5.66 11.84
N VAL A 155 -8.33 6.91 11.82
CA VAL A 155 -7.01 7.31 12.33
C VAL A 155 -7.22 8.47 13.29
N ARG A 156 -6.97 8.23 14.57
CA ARG A 156 -7.34 9.15 15.65
C ARG A 156 -6.67 10.51 15.45
N GLY A 157 -7.46 11.58 15.44
CA GLY A 157 -6.98 12.95 15.24
C GLY A 157 -6.56 13.32 13.81
N ALA A 158 -6.73 12.42 12.84
CA ALA A 158 -6.32 12.65 11.45
C ALA A 158 -7.41 12.30 10.42
N VAL A 159 -8.12 11.19 10.63
CA VAL A 159 -9.12 10.63 9.72
C VAL A 159 -10.33 10.14 10.53
N PRO A 160 -11.50 10.79 10.43
CA PRO A 160 -12.71 10.31 11.10
C PRO A 160 -13.12 8.95 10.53
N LYS A 161 -13.84 8.15 11.31
CA LYS A 161 -14.32 6.84 10.89
C LYS A 161 -15.14 6.94 9.60
N GLN A 162 -14.67 6.28 8.54
CA GLN A 162 -15.33 6.29 7.22
C GLN A 162 -15.02 5.02 6.42
N GLU A 163 -15.71 4.82 5.30
CA GLU A 163 -15.45 3.67 4.41
C GLU A 163 -14.06 3.79 3.77
N THR A 164 -13.33 2.67 3.71
CA THR A 164 -11.94 2.64 3.22
C THR A 164 -11.84 3.10 1.78
N LYS A 165 -12.79 2.73 0.91
CA LYS A 165 -12.85 3.22 -0.48
C LYS A 165 -13.08 4.74 -0.61
N ALA A 166 -13.64 5.38 0.43
CA ALA A 166 -13.81 6.83 0.46
C ALA A 166 -12.51 7.51 0.92
N TRP A 167 -11.83 6.93 1.91
CA TRP A 167 -10.57 7.45 2.40
C TRP A 167 -9.40 7.19 1.46
N LEU A 168 -9.20 5.94 1.02
CA LEU A 168 -8.08 5.48 0.19
C LEU A 168 -8.60 5.06 -1.19
N ARG A 169 -9.13 6.04 -1.91
CA ARG A 169 -9.89 5.86 -3.15
C ARG A 169 -8.98 5.46 -4.31
N VAL A 170 -9.35 4.39 -5.02
CA VAL A 170 -8.69 4.02 -6.27
C VAL A 170 -9.06 4.98 -7.41
N SER A 171 -8.06 5.37 -8.20
CA SER A 171 -8.23 6.11 -9.45
C SER A 171 -9.03 5.31 -10.48
N ARG A 172 -9.64 6.01 -11.44
CA ARG A 172 -10.49 5.37 -12.47
C ARG A 172 -9.71 4.41 -13.37
N ASP A 173 -8.46 4.76 -13.67
CA ASP A 173 -7.53 3.94 -14.45
C ASP A 173 -6.78 2.92 -13.59
N GLN A 174 -7.07 2.88 -12.29
CA GLN A 174 -6.46 1.96 -11.31
C GLN A 174 -4.93 2.10 -11.22
N THR A 175 -4.36 3.24 -11.58
CA THR A 175 -2.89 3.41 -11.55
C THR A 175 -2.39 3.93 -10.21
N TYR A 176 -3.22 4.67 -9.47
CA TYR A 176 -2.89 5.20 -8.14
C TYR A 176 -4.10 5.18 -7.20
N ARG A 177 -3.85 5.43 -5.91
CA ARG A 177 -4.89 5.74 -4.91
C ARG A 177 -4.73 7.15 -4.38
N THR A 178 -5.82 7.83 -4.09
CA THR A 178 -5.82 9.12 -3.38
C THR A 178 -6.23 8.91 -1.94
N MET A 179 -5.54 9.56 -1.00
CA MET A 179 -5.97 9.66 0.39
C MET A 179 -6.18 11.09 0.85
N THR A 180 -7.12 11.29 1.78
CA THR A 180 -7.32 12.60 2.42
C THR A 180 -6.98 12.51 3.91
N VAL A 181 -6.08 13.38 4.38
CA VAL A 181 -5.68 13.47 5.79
C VAL A 181 -5.76 14.94 6.20
N ARG A 182 -6.49 15.25 7.28
CA ARG A 182 -6.71 16.63 7.77
C ARG A 182 -7.16 17.63 6.67
N GLY A 183 -7.94 17.15 5.71
CA GLY A 183 -8.46 17.95 4.59
C GLY A 183 -7.52 18.10 3.39
N PHE A 184 -6.27 17.62 3.48
CA PHE A 184 -5.31 17.63 2.37
C PHE A 184 -5.32 16.30 1.63
N GLN A 185 -5.21 16.36 0.31
CA GLN A 185 -5.18 15.18 -0.55
C GLN A 185 -3.75 14.79 -0.92
N TYR A 186 -3.50 13.49 -0.88
CA TYR A 186 -2.24 12.85 -1.19
C TYR A 186 -2.45 11.68 -2.15
N VAL A 187 -1.41 11.28 -2.85
CA VAL A 187 -1.43 10.19 -3.84
C VAL A 187 -0.46 9.11 -3.43
N TRP A 188 -0.93 7.87 -3.42
CA TRP A 188 -0.13 6.66 -3.39
C TRP A 188 -0.05 6.08 -4.79
N SER A 189 1.13 6.09 -5.40
CA SER A 189 1.35 5.53 -6.73
C SER A 189 2.49 4.51 -6.72
N PRO A 190 2.29 3.32 -7.31
CA PRO A 190 3.38 2.36 -7.49
C PRO A 190 4.43 2.93 -8.44
N ASP A 191 5.69 2.71 -8.11
CA ASP A 191 6.87 3.09 -8.90
C ASP A 191 7.95 2.02 -8.70
N ASN A 192 8.11 1.16 -9.70
CA ASN A 192 9.04 0.02 -9.68
C ASN A 192 8.85 -0.89 -8.45
N GLN A 193 9.73 -0.75 -7.45
CA GLN A 193 9.76 -1.55 -6.22
C GLN A 193 9.11 -0.83 -5.03
N TYR A 194 8.59 0.37 -5.26
CA TYR A 194 8.06 1.25 -4.22
C TYR A 194 6.59 1.56 -4.45
N ILE A 195 5.89 1.92 -3.38
CA ILE A 195 4.65 2.70 -3.45
C ILE A 195 4.98 4.08 -2.90
N ASN A 196 5.07 5.07 -3.77
CA ASN A 196 5.44 6.42 -3.40
C ASN A 196 4.21 7.20 -2.92
N LEU A 197 4.43 8.03 -1.90
CA LEU A 197 3.50 9.02 -1.39
C LEU A 197 3.89 10.39 -1.91
N SER A 198 2.94 11.10 -2.52
CA SER A 198 3.14 12.49 -2.96
C SER A 198 1.96 13.39 -2.62
N SER A 199 2.20 14.71 -2.65
CA SER A 199 1.11 15.69 -2.59
C SER A 199 0.26 15.64 -3.86
N ALA A 200 -1.07 15.79 -3.73
CA ALA A 200 -2.00 15.81 -4.88
C ALA A 200 -2.32 17.23 -5.39
N ALA A 201 -2.23 18.23 -4.50
CA ALA A 201 -2.76 19.57 -4.73
C ALA A 201 -1.80 20.55 -5.45
N SER A 202 -0.57 20.11 -5.77
CA SER A 202 0.45 20.96 -6.38
C SER A 202 0.60 20.65 -7.88
N PRO A 203 0.85 21.67 -8.73
CA PRO A 203 1.23 21.43 -10.13
C PRO A 203 2.53 20.62 -10.26
N THR A 204 3.33 20.57 -9.20
CA THR A 204 4.50 19.70 -9.06
C THR A 204 4.31 18.80 -7.84
N PRO A 205 3.97 17.51 -8.05
CA PRO A 205 3.84 16.56 -6.94
C PRO A 205 5.12 16.51 -6.12
N THR A 206 5.01 16.71 -4.81
CA THR A 206 6.14 16.67 -3.89
C THR A 206 6.23 15.28 -3.29
N PHE A 207 7.41 14.67 -3.34
CA PHE A 207 7.66 13.39 -2.68
C PHE A 207 7.59 13.56 -1.15
N LEU A 208 6.81 12.71 -0.49
CA LEU A 208 6.57 12.74 0.95
C LEU A 208 6.97 11.44 1.64
N GLY A 209 7.16 10.37 0.88
CA GLY A 209 7.60 9.09 1.42
C GLY A 209 7.38 7.95 0.46
N ARG A 210 7.72 6.74 0.92
CA ARG A 210 7.52 5.52 0.15
C ARG A 210 7.39 4.30 1.05
N ILE A 211 6.81 3.26 0.48
CA ILE A 211 6.73 1.92 1.05
C ILE A 211 7.58 1.00 0.18
N SER A 212 8.40 0.16 0.79
CA SER A 212 9.07 -0.97 0.14
C SER A 212 8.82 -2.26 0.91
N ARG A 213 8.86 -3.40 0.22
CA ARG A 213 8.64 -4.72 0.82
C ARG A 213 9.86 -5.61 0.56
N GLY A 214 10.50 -6.04 1.64
CA GLY A 214 11.48 -7.12 1.65
C GLY A 214 10.83 -8.45 2.05
N ASP A 215 11.65 -9.47 2.25
CA ASP A 215 11.19 -10.85 2.52
C ASP A 215 10.44 -10.96 3.86
N GLU A 216 10.98 -10.35 4.90
CA GLU A 216 10.43 -10.45 6.27
C GLU A 216 10.07 -9.08 6.87
N THR A 217 10.29 -8.00 6.11
CA THR A 217 10.08 -6.64 6.57
C THR A 217 9.38 -5.79 5.52
N VAL A 218 8.55 -4.86 5.98
CA VAL A 218 8.04 -3.76 5.16
C VAL A 218 8.63 -2.47 5.72
N VAL A 219 9.24 -1.68 4.85
CA VAL A 219 9.88 -0.42 5.24
C VAL A 219 9.03 0.74 4.75
N ILE A 220 8.70 1.64 5.66
CA ILE A 220 7.99 2.89 5.38
C ILE A 220 8.95 4.03 5.69
N GLU A 221 9.26 4.83 4.68
CA GLU A 221 10.13 6.00 4.81
C GLU A 221 9.31 7.26 4.54
N LEU A 222 9.37 8.22 5.46
CA LEU A 222 8.65 9.51 5.36
C LEU A 222 9.64 10.66 5.40
N THR A 223 9.38 11.72 4.63
CA THR A 223 10.16 12.95 4.74
C THR A 223 9.84 13.68 6.05
N PRO A 224 10.73 14.58 6.53
CA PRO A 224 10.43 15.40 7.70
C PRO A 224 9.14 16.22 7.53
N ASP A 225 8.91 16.73 6.31
CA ASP A 225 7.68 17.45 5.96
C ASP A 225 6.44 16.57 6.11
N ALA A 226 6.48 15.32 5.66
CA ALA A 226 5.38 14.38 5.83
C ALA A 226 5.07 14.10 7.30
N VAL A 227 6.10 13.99 8.14
CA VAL A 227 5.94 13.84 9.60
C VAL A 227 5.32 15.09 10.21
N GLN A 228 5.79 16.30 9.84
CA GLN A 228 5.24 17.57 10.31
C GLN A 228 3.77 17.78 9.89
N LEU A 229 3.40 17.31 8.70
CA LEU A 229 2.02 17.31 8.22
C LEU A 229 1.12 16.32 8.99
N GLY A 230 1.69 15.48 9.85
CA GLY A 230 0.97 14.48 10.64
C GLY A 230 0.58 13.25 9.83
N LEU A 231 1.36 12.89 8.80
CA LEU A 231 1.07 11.74 7.92
C LEU A 231 1.55 10.41 8.49
N GLN A 232 2.25 10.40 9.62
CA GLN A 232 2.85 9.19 10.18
C GLN A 232 1.83 8.07 10.42
N ASP A 233 0.83 8.30 11.29
CA ASP A 233 -0.16 7.28 11.63
C ASP A 233 -0.99 6.87 10.40
N ALA A 234 -1.40 7.86 9.60
CA ALA A 234 -2.16 7.63 8.37
C ALA A 234 -1.38 6.79 7.35
N SER A 235 -0.07 7.01 7.21
CA SER A 235 0.78 6.27 6.26
C SER A 235 1.01 4.84 6.71
N ILE A 236 1.15 4.60 8.02
CA ILE A 236 1.26 3.24 8.57
C ILE A 236 -0.04 2.46 8.33
N VAL A 237 -1.20 3.08 8.60
CA VAL A 237 -2.51 2.45 8.35
C VAL A 237 -2.72 2.20 6.85
N ALA A 238 -2.37 3.17 5.98
CA ALA A 238 -2.44 3.01 4.54
C ALA A 238 -1.53 1.87 4.05
N ALA A 239 -0.30 1.76 4.56
CA ALA A 239 0.62 0.68 4.21
C ALA A 239 0.05 -0.69 4.52
N VAL A 240 -0.58 -0.87 5.69
CA VAL A 240 -1.26 -2.13 6.04
C VAL A 240 -2.39 -2.43 5.06
N LEU A 241 -3.27 -1.46 4.78
CA LEU A 241 -4.38 -1.67 3.83
C LEU A 241 -3.89 -2.02 2.42
N LEU A 242 -2.83 -1.36 1.94
CA LEU A 242 -2.25 -1.59 0.62
C LEU A 242 -1.58 -2.98 0.52
N LEU A 243 -0.98 -3.47 1.60
CA LEU A 243 -0.15 -4.69 1.59
C LEU A 243 -0.82 -5.94 2.19
N CYS A 244 -1.98 -5.81 2.83
CA CYS A 244 -2.64 -6.91 3.52
C CYS A 244 -3.27 -7.98 2.61
N GLY A 245 -3.38 -7.72 1.30
CA GLY A 245 -3.99 -8.64 0.33
C GLY A 245 -5.51 -8.82 0.50
N GLN A 246 -6.13 -8.13 1.47
CA GLN A 246 -7.59 -8.12 1.63
C GLN A 246 -8.24 -7.12 0.67
N ARG A 247 -9.53 -7.32 0.40
CA ARG A 247 -10.35 -6.39 -0.40
C ARG A 247 -10.77 -5.20 0.46
N ILE A 248 -10.46 -4.00 -0.02
CA ILE A 248 -10.74 -2.73 0.70
C ILE A 248 -11.74 -1.82 -0.04
N ASP A 249 -12.21 -2.23 -1.23
CA ASP A 249 -13.15 -1.50 -2.11
C ASP A 249 -14.55 -2.14 -2.21
#